data_AF-X1Q5X1-F1
#
_entry.id   AF-X1Q5X1-F1
#
_cell.length_a   1.000
_cell.length_b   1.000
_cell.length_c   1.000
_cell.angle_alpha   90.00
_cell.angle_beta   90.00
_cell.angle_gamma   90.00
#
_symmetry.space_group_name_H-M   'P 1'
#
loop_
_entity.id
_entity.type
_entity.pdbx_description
1 polymer ?
#
loop_
_entity_poly.entity_id
_entity_poly.type
_entity_poly.pdbx_seq_one_letter_code
_entity_poly.pdbx_strand_id
1 'polypeptide(L)'
;TGGSMKSGSAAKYPTMSLEELKQLPVQKIAAKDSILFLWTTTPLLDETFEIMKAWQFAYKTAIYWYKIKSWGLGFWFRGEVELCLLGIRGKVKAFP
;
A
#
# COMPACT_ATOMS: atom_id res chain seq x y z
N THR A 1 -3.50 -10.55 -11.18
CA THR A 1 -3.77 -9.91 -12.49
C THR A 1 -3.19 -10.76 -13.60
N GLY A 2 -4.03 -11.24 -14.54
CA GLY A 2 -3.62 -12.12 -15.65
C GLY A 2 -3.39 -13.58 -15.23
N GLY A 3 -4.30 -14.48 -15.58
CA GLY A 3 -4.28 -15.91 -15.21
C GLY A 3 -3.06 -16.72 -15.70
N SER A 4 -2.08 -16.08 -16.36
CA SER A 4 -0.82 -16.69 -16.75
C SER A 4 0.37 -16.33 -15.84
N MET A 5 0.22 -15.40 -14.89
CA MET A 5 1.30 -14.88 -14.02
C MET A 5 2.53 -14.28 -14.75
N LYS A 6 2.51 -14.18 -16.08
CA LYS A 6 3.66 -13.75 -16.90
C LYS A 6 3.89 -12.23 -16.96
N SER A 7 2.90 -11.42 -16.58
CA SER A 7 2.93 -9.95 -16.74
C SER A 7 2.91 -9.17 -15.41
N GLY A 8 2.97 -9.85 -14.27
CA GLY A 8 2.96 -9.21 -12.95
C GLY A 8 4.37 -8.75 -12.52
N SER A 9 4.45 -7.95 -11.45
CA SER A 9 5.72 -7.44 -10.90
C SER A 9 6.72 -8.54 -10.56
N ALA A 10 6.23 -9.72 -10.12
CA ALA A 10 7.04 -10.91 -9.83
C ALA A 10 7.81 -11.44 -11.05
N ALA A 11 7.38 -11.12 -12.28
CA ALA A 11 8.12 -11.49 -13.49
C ALA A 11 9.33 -10.58 -13.76
N LYS A 12 9.45 -9.45 -13.04
CA LYS A 12 10.50 -8.44 -13.23
C LYS A 12 11.38 -8.25 -12.00
N TYR A 13 10.84 -8.50 -10.80
CA TYR A 13 11.53 -8.27 -9.54
C TYR A 13 11.17 -9.37 -8.52
N PRO A 14 12.08 -9.70 -7.58
CA PRO A 14 11.72 -10.47 -6.40
C PRO A 14 10.58 -9.77 -5.65
N THR A 15 9.53 -10.51 -5.33
CA THR A 15 8.39 -10.03 -4.55
C THR A 15 8.31 -10.77 -3.24
N MET A 16 7.77 -10.10 -2.22
CA MET A 16 7.49 -10.69 -0.91
C MET A 16 6.03 -11.12 -0.84
N SER A 17 5.77 -12.18 -0.10
CA SER A 17 4.44 -12.56 0.34
C SER A 17 3.88 -11.57 1.37
N LEU A 18 2.57 -11.62 1.58
CA LEU A 18 1.90 -10.80 2.60
C LEU A 18 2.49 -11.01 4.00
N GLU A 19 2.76 -12.27 4.37
CA GLU A 19 3.31 -12.59 5.69
C GLU A 19 4.74 -12.08 5.87
N GLU A 20 5.58 -12.17 4.83
CA GLU A 20 6.91 -11.56 4.86
C GLU A 20 6.86 -10.03 5.01
N LEU A 21 5.92 -9.36 4.33
CA LEU A 21 5.71 -7.92 4.48
C LEU A 21 5.26 -7.55 5.90
N LYS A 22 4.30 -8.27 6.47
CA LYS A 22 3.84 -8.05 7.86
C LYS A 22 4.99 -8.19 8.88
N GLN A 23 5.95 -9.09 8.62
CA GLN A 23 7.11 -9.34 9.48
C GLN A 23 8.23 -8.30 9.38
N LEU A 24 8.18 -7.38 8.41
CA LEU A 24 9.17 -6.31 8.31
C LEU A 24 9.26 -5.52 9.63
N PRO A 25 10.47 -5.18 10.10
CA PRO A 25 10.69 -4.58 11.42
C PRO A 25 10.31 -3.09 11.49
N VAL A 26 9.31 -2.64 10.72
CA VAL A 26 8.85 -1.25 10.65
C VAL A 26 8.52 -0.70 12.03
N GLN A 27 7.87 -1.51 12.88
CA GLN A 27 7.54 -1.11 14.24
C GLN A 27 8.77 -0.74 15.08
N LYS A 28 9.89 -1.45 14.87
CA LYS A 28 11.14 -1.31 15.64
C LYS A 28 11.94 -0.07 15.24
N ILE A 29 11.81 0.35 13.98
CA ILE A 29 12.59 1.48 13.44
C ILE A 29 11.80 2.81 13.46
N ALA A 30 10.48 2.76 13.43
CA ALA A 30 9.67 3.97 13.44
C ALA A 30 9.54 4.56 14.86
N ALA A 31 9.38 5.87 14.98
CA ALA A 31 9.17 6.56 16.26
C ALA A 31 7.77 6.31 16.85
N LYS A 32 7.62 6.33 18.18
CA LYS A 32 6.35 6.08 18.90
C LYS A 32 5.18 6.87 18.32
N ASP A 33 5.36 8.17 18.10
CA ASP A 33 4.40 9.06 17.46
C ASP A 33 4.91 9.35 16.03
N SER A 34 4.27 8.76 15.02
CA SER A 34 4.74 8.85 13.63
C SER A 34 3.62 8.64 12.60
N ILE A 35 3.92 9.06 11.37
CA ILE A 35 3.06 8.92 10.21
C ILE A 35 3.70 7.91 9.25
N LEU A 36 2.89 7.03 8.70
CA LEU A 36 3.25 6.12 7.61
C LEU A 36 2.62 6.62 6.32
N PHE A 37 3.42 6.73 5.26
CA PHE A 37 2.97 6.85 3.88
C PHE A 37 3.25 5.52 3.18
N LEU A 38 2.21 4.83 2.71
CA LEU A 38 2.31 3.49 2.14
C LEU A 38 1.61 3.44 0.78
N TRP A 39 2.39 3.22 -0.28
CA TRP A 39 1.86 3.02 -1.63
C TRP A 39 1.16 1.67 -1.76
N THR A 40 0.03 1.66 -2.46
CA THR A 40 -0.73 0.47 -2.79
C THR A 40 -1.50 0.63 -4.11
N THR A 41 -2.01 -0.48 -4.61
CA THR A 41 -2.94 -0.52 -5.74
C THR A 41 -4.32 -0.91 -5.23
N THR A 42 -5.39 -0.42 -5.86
CA THR A 42 -6.78 -0.67 -5.44
C THR A 42 -7.10 -2.15 -5.16
N PRO A 43 -6.63 -3.13 -5.97
CA PRO A 43 -6.91 -4.54 -5.71
C PRO A 43 -6.20 -5.14 -4.49
N LEU A 44 -5.20 -4.46 -3.92
CA LEU A 44 -4.43 -4.92 -2.76
C LEU A 44 -4.76 -4.15 -1.48
N LEU A 45 -5.88 -3.42 -1.46
CA LEU A 45 -6.23 -2.55 -0.33
C LEU A 45 -6.42 -3.35 0.96
N ASP A 46 -7.10 -4.48 0.89
CA ASP A 46 -7.37 -5.32 2.06
C ASP A 46 -6.07 -5.83 2.69
N GLU A 47 -5.17 -6.41 1.88
CA GLU A 47 -3.85 -6.85 2.34
C GLU A 47 -3.00 -5.68 2.87
N THR A 48 -3.09 -4.51 2.25
CA THR A 48 -2.36 -3.32 2.70
C THR A 48 -2.86 -2.85 4.07
N PHE A 49 -4.17 -2.90 4.33
CA PHE A 49 -4.70 -2.58 5.66
C PHE A 49 -4.26 -3.60 6.71
N GLU A 50 -4.16 -4.87 6.35
CA GLU A 50 -3.57 -5.89 7.23
C GLU A 50 -2.11 -5.58 7.56
N ILE A 51 -1.31 -5.15 6.58
CA ILE A 51 0.09 -4.72 6.79
C ILE A 51 0.15 -3.52 7.73
N MET A 52 -0.67 -2.49 7.50
CA MET A 52 -0.70 -1.30 8.36
C MET A 52 -1.05 -1.68 9.81
N LYS A 53 -2.06 -2.54 10.01
CA LYS A 53 -2.43 -3.06 11.33
C LYS A 53 -1.27 -3.86 11.95
N ALA A 54 -0.64 -4.73 11.17
CA ALA A 54 0.52 -5.50 11.60
C ALA A 54 1.70 -4.60 11.97
N TRP A 55 1.84 -3.40 11.39
CA TRP A 55 2.88 -2.42 11.77
C TRP A 55 2.43 -1.41 12.83
N GLN A 56 1.24 -1.58 13.41
CA GLN A 56 0.64 -0.69 14.41
C GLN A 56 0.34 0.74 13.91
N PHE A 57 0.01 0.90 12.64
CA PHE A 57 -0.48 2.14 12.06
C PHE A 57 -1.98 2.05 11.77
N ALA A 58 -2.76 2.98 12.31
CA ALA A 58 -4.17 3.12 11.99
C ALA A 58 -4.32 3.99 10.74
N TYR A 59 -5.00 3.48 9.71
CA TYR A 59 -5.34 4.22 8.50
C TYR A 59 -6.14 5.50 8.82
N LYS A 60 -5.88 6.58 8.09
CA LYS A 60 -6.57 7.87 8.23
C LYS A 60 -7.13 8.41 6.92
N THR A 61 -6.33 8.45 5.88
CA THR A 61 -6.73 8.99 4.57
C THR A 61 -5.76 8.51 3.48
N ALA A 62 -5.98 8.88 2.23
CA ALA A 62 -5.08 8.55 1.13
C ALA A 62 -4.85 9.75 0.20
N ILE A 63 -3.66 9.81 -0.37
CA ILE A 63 -3.36 10.61 -1.57
C ILE A 63 -3.63 9.72 -2.78
N TYR A 64 -4.37 10.24 -3.76
CA TYR A 64 -4.69 9.52 -4.99
C TYR A 64 -3.81 10.03 -6.12
N TRP A 65 -2.97 9.17 -6.66
CA TRP A 65 -2.23 9.45 -7.88
C TRP A 65 -3.03 8.97 -9.09
N TYR A 66 -3.65 9.93 -9.78
CA TYR A 66 -4.31 9.70 -11.05
C TYR A 66 -3.31 9.71 -12.21
N LYS A 67 -3.30 8.64 -13.01
CA LYS A 67 -2.41 8.44 -14.15
C LYS A 67 -3.03 9.07 -15.41
N ILE A 68 -2.64 10.31 -15.69
CA ILE A 68 -3.11 11.06 -16.85
C ILE A 68 -2.71 10.35 -18.15
N LYS A 69 -3.68 10.16 -19.06
CA LYS A 69 -3.51 9.50 -20.39
C LYS A 69 -3.05 8.04 -20.32
N SER A 70 -3.23 7.35 -19.19
CA SER A 70 -2.91 5.93 -19.05
C SER A 70 -4.17 5.12 -18.78
N TRP A 71 -4.62 4.36 -19.78
CA TRP A 71 -5.71 3.40 -19.62
C TRP A 71 -5.15 2.13 -18.98
N GLY A 72 -5.02 2.15 -17.65
CA GLY A 72 -4.42 1.07 -16.89
C GLY A 72 -5.05 -0.31 -17.16
N LEU A 73 -4.37 -1.37 -16.73
CA LEU A 73 -4.91 -2.72 -16.82
C LEU A 73 -6.01 -2.94 -15.76
N GLY A 74 -6.94 -3.86 -16.02
CA GLY A 74 -7.93 -4.29 -15.04
C GLY A 74 -9.08 -5.06 -15.67
N PHE A 75 -9.69 -5.96 -14.88
CA PHE A 75 -10.78 -6.83 -15.34
C PHE A 75 -12.15 -6.16 -15.23
N TRP A 76 -12.41 -5.48 -14.11
CA TRP A 76 -13.69 -4.84 -13.82
C TRP A 76 -13.65 -3.33 -14.11
N PHE A 77 -12.60 -2.66 -13.65
CA PHE A 77 -12.32 -1.25 -13.91
C PHE A 77 -10.87 -1.08 -14.34
N ARG A 78 -10.58 0.03 -15.03
CA ARG A 78 -9.23 0.38 -15.47
C ARG A 78 -8.41 0.89 -14.27
N GLY A 79 -7.19 0.37 -14.09
CA GLY A 79 -6.27 0.77 -13.03
C GLY A 79 -5.60 2.12 -13.29
N GLU A 80 -6.40 3.20 -13.28
CA GLU A 80 -5.94 4.56 -13.57
C GLU A 80 -5.44 5.32 -12.33
N VAL A 81 -5.65 4.75 -11.13
CA VAL A 81 -5.27 5.38 -9.86
C VAL A 81 -4.42 4.43 -9.03
N GLU A 82 -3.38 4.97 -8.41
CA GLU A 82 -2.66 4.35 -7.30
C GLU A 82 -2.83 5.20 -6.04
N LEU A 83 -2.84 4.54 -4.88
CA LEU A 83 -3.10 5.20 -3.60
C LEU A 83 -1.82 5.21 -2.77
N CYS A 84 -1.52 6.36 -2.17
CA CYS A 84 -0.57 6.45 -1.07
C CYS A 84 -1.37 6.64 0.22
N LEU A 85 -1.52 5.56 0.98
CA LEU A 85 -2.25 5.56 2.23
C LEU A 85 -1.46 6.29 3.30
N LEU A 86 -2.15 7.11 4.08
CA LEU A 86 -1.64 7.75 5.27
C LEU A 86 -2.19 7.04 6.50
N GLY A 87 -1.28 6.52 7.34
CA GLY A 87 -1.60 5.97 8.65
C GLY A 87 -0.85 6.68 9.76
N ILE A 88 -1.38 6.61 10.99
CA ILE A 88 -0.71 7.15 12.17
C ILE A 88 -0.49 6.08 13.23
N ARG A 89 0.58 6.26 13.99
CA ARG A 89 0.85 5.53 15.23
C ARG A 89 1.05 6.53 16.35
N GLY A 90 0.51 6.24 17.53
CA GLY A 90 0.59 7.13 18.68
C GLY A 90 -0.26 8.38 18.53
N LYS A 91 0.22 9.50 19.09
CA LYS A 91 -0.47 10.80 19.12
C LYS A 91 0.19 11.78 18.17
N VAL A 92 -0.33 11.87 16.96
CA VAL A 92 0.15 12.81 15.93
C VAL A 92 -0.93 13.84 15.62
N LYS A 93 -0.54 15.13 15.54
CA LYS A 93 -1.42 16.20 15.08
C LYS A 93 -1.54 16.18 13.56
N ALA A 94 -2.73 16.41 13.03
CA ALA A 94 -2.92 16.59 11.60
C ALA A 94 -2.13 17.80 11.11
N PHE A 95 -1.70 17.76 9.84
CA PHE A 95 -1.13 18.92 9.17
C PHE A 95 -2.20 20.02 9.03
N PRO A 96 -1.81 21.31 9.12
CA PRO A 96 -2.72 22.42 8.85
C PRO A 96 -3.21 22.46 7.41
#